data_AF-A0A4D8QFP2-F1
#
_entry.id   AF-A0A4D8QFP2-F1
#
_cell.length_a   1.000
_cell.length_b   1.000
_cell.length_c   1.000
_cell.angle_alpha   90.00
_cell.angle_beta   90.00
_cell.angle_gamma   90.00
#
_symmetry.space_group_name_H-M   'P 1'
#
loop_
_entity.id
_entity.type
_entity.pdbx_description
1 polymer ?
#
loop_
_entity_poly.entity_id
_entity_poly.type
_entity_poly.pdbx_seq_one_letter_code
_entity_poly.pdbx_strand_id
1 'polypeptide(L)'
;MVFQRVIAGLEALQAAGVSARVILPLGDDQPVEFLVDALDMPTMSLAARRLRRSMGNVAHYPVFTGDLTPERRATLQGSAWDLEAVQRHQRDQAA
;
A
#
# COMPACT_ATOMS: atom_id res chain seq x y z
N MET A 1 -13.55 -4.03 -7.98
CA MET A 1 -12.25 -4.63 -8.36
C MET A 1 -11.20 -4.29 -7.32
N VAL A 2 -10.22 -5.17 -7.08
CA VAL A 2 -9.15 -4.98 -6.08
C VAL A 2 -8.36 -3.69 -6.36
N PHE A 3 -7.99 -3.42 -7.61
CA PHE A 3 -7.25 -2.20 -8.01
C PHE A 3 -7.89 -0.89 -7.54
N GLN A 4 -9.22 -0.75 -7.69
CA GLN A 4 -9.94 0.45 -7.22
C GLN A 4 -9.84 0.62 -5.70
N ARG A 5 -9.81 -0.49 -4.94
CA ARG A 5 -9.62 -0.46 -3.48
C ARG A 5 -8.18 -0.10 -3.11
N VAL A 6 -7.21 -0.64 -3.84
CA VAL A 6 -5.78 -0.30 -3.66
C VAL A 6 -5.54 1.19 -3.88
N ILE A 7 -6.07 1.74 -4.99
CA ILE A 7 -5.98 3.18 -5.29
C ILE A 7 -6.61 4.00 -4.16
N ALA A 8 -7.85 3.68 -3.74
CA ALA A 8 -8.50 4.37 -2.64
C ALA A 8 -7.71 4.28 -1.32
N GLY A 9 -7.04 3.14 -1.05
CA GLY A 9 -6.16 2.96 0.09
C GLY A 9 -4.94 3.88 0.04
N LEU A 10 -4.25 3.95 -1.10
CA LEU A 10 -3.10 4.82 -1.31
C LEU A 10 -3.48 6.30 -1.23
N GLU A 11 -4.59 6.70 -1.85
CA GLU A 11 -5.12 8.07 -1.79
C GLU A 11 -5.47 8.48 -0.35
N ALA A 12 -6.09 7.58 0.42
CA ALA A 12 -6.44 7.85 1.82
C ALA A 12 -5.21 8.02 2.73
N LEU A 13 -4.11 7.33 2.42
CA LEU A 13 -2.83 7.50 3.11
C LEU A 13 -2.15 8.80 2.71
N GLN A 14 -2.10 9.10 1.41
CA GLN A 14 -1.53 10.36 0.90
C GLN A 14 -2.26 11.58 1.47
N ALA A 15 -3.60 11.54 1.53
CA ALA A 15 -4.41 12.60 2.14
C ALA A 15 -4.17 12.74 3.65
N ALA A 16 -3.69 11.68 4.31
CA ALA A 16 -3.30 11.70 5.71
C ALA A 16 -1.82 12.11 5.93
N GLY A 17 -1.09 12.45 4.85
CA GLY A 17 0.33 12.78 4.91
C GLY A 17 1.25 11.57 5.11
N VAL A 18 0.74 10.35 4.90
CA VAL A 18 1.50 9.10 5.06
C VAL A 18 1.91 8.59 3.69
N SER A 19 3.21 8.51 3.45
CA SER A 19 3.74 7.93 2.22
C SER A 19 3.58 6.41 2.24
N ALA A 20 3.07 5.83 1.16
CA ALA A 20 2.90 4.39 1.04
C ALA A 20 3.00 3.92 -0.41
N ARG A 21 3.35 2.66 -0.58
CA ARG A 21 3.45 1.96 -1.86
C ARG A 21 2.77 0.60 -1.73
N VAL A 22 2.25 0.06 -2.82
CA VAL A 22 1.70 -1.31 -2.86
C VAL A 22 2.74 -2.26 -3.43
N ILE A 23 2.81 -3.48 -2.92
CA ILE A 23 3.70 -4.52 -3.48
C ILE A 23 2.86 -5.37 -4.44
N LEU A 24 3.19 -5.36 -5.73
CA LEU A 24 2.52 -6.12 -6.79
C LEU A 24 3.52 -7.09 -7.45
N PRO A 25 3.06 -8.22 -8.05
CA PRO A 25 1.68 -8.69 -8.13
C PRO A 25 1.23 -9.44 -6.87
N LEU A 26 -0.07 -9.38 -6.63
CA LEU A 26 -0.74 -10.23 -5.66
C LEU A 26 -1.13 -11.50 -6.41
N GLY A 27 -0.72 -12.66 -5.95
CA GLY A 27 -1.37 -13.91 -6.41
C GLY A 27 -2.87 -13.83 -6.10
N ASP A 28 -3.71 -14.51 -6.88
CA ASP A 28 -5.19 -14.38 -6.80
C ASP A 28 -5.77 -14.63 -5.39
N ASP A 29 -5.01 -15.30 -4.49
CA ASP A 29 -5.38 -15.59 -3.11
C ASP A 29 -4.50 -14.90 -2.04
N GLN A 30 -3.60 -14.00 -2.43
CA GLN A 30 -2.70 -13.32 -1.50
C GLN A 30 -3.24 -11.96 -1.08
N PRO A 31 -3.06 -11.60 0.21
CA PRO A 31 -3.46 -10.30 0.70
C PRO A 31 -2.64 -9.17 0.06
N VAL A 32 -3.26 -8.00 -0.12
CA VAL A 32 -2.57 -6.81 -0.63
C VAL A 32 -1.57 -6.30 0.41
N GLU A 33 -0.28 -6.29 0.07
CA GLU A 33 0.73 -5.68 0.95
C GLU A 33 0.95 -4.19 0.62
N PHE A 34 0.94 -3.37 1.66
CA PHE A 34 1.28 -1.95 1.57
C PHE A 34 2.57 -1.68 2.34
N LEU A 35 3.61 -1.23 1.65
CA LEU A 35 4.80 -0.68 2.29
C LEU A 35 4.49 0.76 2.72
N VAL A 36 4.37 0.99 4.02
CA VAL A 36 3.98 2.28 4.62
C VAL A 36 5.18 2.91 5.28
N ASP A 37 5.48 4.15 4.91
CA ASP A 37 6.57 4.91 5.52
C ASP A 37 6.11 5.56 6.82
N ALA A 38 6.24 4.82 7.92
CA ALA A 38 5.87 5.24 9.26
C ALA A 38 6.88 4.70 10.27
N LEU A 39 7.39 5.57 11.14
CA LEU A 39 8.42 5.26 12.13
C LEU A 39 7.90 5.28 13.57
N ASP A 40 6.70 5.80 13.78
CA ASP A 40 6.08 5.93 15.11
C ASP A 40 4.69 5.29 15.16
N MET A 41 4.32 4.84 16.36
CA MET A 41 3.05 4.15 16.63
C MET A 41 1.80 4.98 16.28
N PRO A 42 1.73 6.30 16.55
CA PRO A 42 0.60 7.12 16.11
C PRO A 42 0.38 7.09 14.59
N THR A 43 1.44 7.24 13.81
CA THR A 43 1.40 7.24 12.34
C THR A 43 1.04 5.86 11.80
N MET A 44 1.63 4.80 12.36
CA MET A 44 1.30 3.40 12.04
C MET A 44 -0.19 3.11 12.28
N SER A 45 -0.71 3.54 13.44
CA SER A 45 -2.11 3.34 13.82
C SER A 45 -3.07 4.11 12.90
N LEU A 46 -2.72 5.35 12.56
CA LEU A 46 -3.48 6.16 11.60
C LEU A 46 -3.52 5.47 10.23
N ALA A 47 -2.37 5.02 9.73
CA ALA A 47 -2.26 4.36 8.44
C ALA A 47 -3.08 3.07 8.37
N ALA A 48 -2.95 2.19 9.37
CA ALA A 48 -3.73 0.95 9.45
C ALA A 48 -5.24 1.23 9.45
N ARG A 49 -5.69 2.26 10.19
CA ARG A 49 -7.11 2.66 10.21
C ARG A 49 -7.59 3.16 8.85
N ARG A 50 -6.79 3.95 8.14
CA ARG A 50 -7.12 4.49 6.82
C ARG A 50 -7.20 3.39 5.76
N LEU A 51 -6.24 2.46 5.78
CA LEU A 51 -6.25 1.29 4.90
C LEU A 51 -7.48 0.42 5.16
N ARG A 52 -7.75 0.05 6.42
CA ARG A 52 -8.92 -0.76 6.78
C ARG A 52 -10.24 -0.17 6.27
N ARG A 53 -10.41 1.15 6.41
CA ARG A 53 -11.62 1.84 5.94
C ARG A 53 -11.74 1.85 4.42
N SER A 54 -10.64 2.03 3.70
CA SER A 54 -10.63 2.24 2.24
C SER A 54 -10.65 0.92 1.47
N MET A 55 -9.93 -0.08 1.98
CA MET A 55 -9.85 -1.44 1.42
C MET A 55 -11.14 -2.25 1.64
N GLY A 56 -11.91 -1.95 2.69
CA GLY A 56 -13.13 -2.66 3.01
C GLY A 56 -12.85 -4.14 3.30
N ASN A 57 -13.48 -5.03 2.53
CA ASN A 57 -13.36 -6.49 2.71
C ASN A 57 -12.16 -7.12 1.98
N VAL A 58 -11.38 -6.34 1.24
CA VAL A 58 -10.17 -6.86 0.58
C VAL A 58 -9.13 -7.18 1.64
N ALA A 59 -8.63 -8.41 1.66
CA ALA A 59 -7.54 -8.81 2.56
C ALA A 59 -6.29 -7.98 2.24
N HIS A 60 -5.71 -7.34 3.26
CA HIS A 60 -4.55 -6.47 3.12
C HIS A 60 -3.75 -6.40 4.41
N TYR A 61 -2.46 -6.09 4.28
CA TYR A 61 -1.53 -5.92 5.41
C TYR A 61 -0.62 -4.71 5.19
N PRO A 62 -0.55 -3.78 6.16
CA PRO A 62 0.49 -2.76 6.18
C PRO A 62 1.81 -3.35 6.70
N VAL A 63 2.90 -3.08 5.97
CA VAL A 63 4.28 -3.34 6.35
C VAL A 63 4.93 -1.99 6.62
N PHE A 64 5.27 -1.70 7.87
CA PHE A 64 5.81 -0.40 8.25
C PHE A 64 7.33 -0.35 8.12
N THR A 65 7.86 0.71 7.53
CA THR A 65 9.31 0.87 7.33
C THR A 65 10.09 0.92 8.64
N GLY A 66 9.48 1.41 9.73
CA GLY A 66 10.09 1.42 11.08
C GLY A 66 10.36 0.03 11.66
N ASP A 67 9.64 -1.00 11.19
CA ASP A 67 9.79 -2.38 11.67
C ASP A 67 10.78 -3.20 10.82
N LEU A 68 11.29 -2.62 9.72
CA LEU A 68 12.13 -3.33 8.77
C LEU A 68 13.62 -3.06 9.00
N THR A 69 14.44 -4.08 8.76
CA THR A 69 15.88 -3.86 8.58
C THR A 69 16.14 -3.04 7.30
N PRO A 70 17.24 -2.29 7.22
CA PRO A 70 17.59 -1.52 6.03
C PRO A 70 17.60 -2.36 4.73
N GLU A 71 18.10 -3.59 4.79
CA GLU A 71 18.18 -4.51 3.66
C GLU A 71 16.80 -4.96 3.19
N ARG A 72 15.94 -5.32 4.16
CA ARG A 72 14.56 -5.74 3.86
C ARG A 72 13.76 -4.60 3.27
N ARG A 73 13.93 -3.39 3.81
CA ARG A 73 13.31 -2.16 3.29
C ARG A 73 13.73 -1.90 1.85
N ALA A 74 15.03 -1.94 1.55
CA ALA A 74 15.54 -1.71 0.19
C ALA A 74 14.98 -2.75 -0.81
N THR A 75 14.90 -4.01 -0.39
CA THR A 75 14.34 -5.10 -1.20
C THR A 75 12.88 -4.84 -1.56
N LEU A 76 12.04 -4.50 -0.57
CA LEU A 76 10.61 -4.26 -0.80
C LEU A 76 10.36 -2.97 -1.58
N GLN A 77 11.19 -1.93 -1.39
CA GLN A 77 11.08 -0.70 -2.16
C GLN A 77 11.32 -0.91 -3.65
N GLY A 78 12.18 -1.86 -4.03
CA GLY A 78 12.46 -2.17 -5.43
C GLY A 78 11.29 -2.81 -6.18
N SER A 79 10.38 -3.49 -5.47
CA SER A 79 9.19 -4.14 -6.05
C SER A 79 7.88 -3.39 -5.80
N ALA A 80 7.91 -2.31 -5.02
CA ALA A 80 6.71 -1.57 -4.64
C ALA A 80 6.35 -0.46 -5.64
N TRP A 81 5.06 -0.33 -5.93
CA TRP A 81 4.51 0.66 -6.85
C TRP A 81 3.83 1.79 -6.07
N ASP A 82 4.07 3.02 -6.48
CA ASP A 82 3.34 4.18 -5.95
C ASP A 82 1.95 4.32 -6.59
N LEU A 83 1.18 5.29 -6.10
CA LEU A 83 -0.17 5.57 -6.58
C LEU A 83 -0.20 5.81 -8.10
N GLU A 84 0.76 6.57 -8.64
CA GLU A 84 0.80 6.91 -10.06
C GLU A 84 1.04 5.68 -10.92
N ALA A 85 1.98 4.82 -10.52
CA ALA A 85 2.27 3.56 -11.20
C ALA A 85 1.04 2.63 -11.22
N VAL A 86 0.32 2.51 -10.10
CA VAL A 86 -0.91 1.71 -10.02
C VAL A 86 -2.02 2.27 -10.92
N GLN A 87 -2.23 3.59 -10.91
CA GLN A 87 -3.22 4.25 -11.77
C GLN A 87 -2.88 4.11 -13.26
N ARG A 88 -1.60 4.18 -13.63
CA ARG A 88 -1.14 3.95 -15.01
C ARG A 88 -1.42 2.52 -15.44
N HIS A 89 -1.03 1.54 -14.63
CA HIS A 89 -1.27 0.13 -14.92
C HIS A 89 -2.75 -0.20 -15.10
N GLN A 90 -3.62 0.36 -14.25
CA GLN A 90 -5.06 0.16 -14.40
C GLN A 90 -5.60 0.72 -15.73
N ARG A 91 -5.11 1.88 -16.17
CA ARG A 91 -5.49 2.47 -17.46
C ARG A 91 -5.02 1.60 -18.61
N ASP A 92 -3.79 1.11 -18.55
CA ASP A 92 -3.20 0.26 -19.59
C ASP A 92 -3.94 -1.09 -19.72
N GLN A 93 -4.48 -1.65 -18.64
CA GLN A 93 -5.30 -2.86 -18.67
C GLN A 93 -6.74 -2.63 -19.17
N ALA A 94 -7.22 -1.38 -19.16
CA ALA A 94 -8.58 -1.03 -19.57
C ALA A 94 -8.67 -0.56 -21.03
N ALA A 95 -7.53 -0.36 -21.70
CA ALA A 95 -7.40 0.02 -23.10
C ALA A 95 -7.35 -1.23 -24.01
#